data_AF-A0AAN8PSU3-F1
#
_entry.id   AF-A0AAN8PSU3-F1
#
_cell.length_a   1.000
_cell.length_b   1.000
_cell.length_c   1.000
_cell.angle_alpha   90.00
_cell.angle_beta   90.00
_cell.angle_gamma   90.00
#
_symmetry.space_group_name_H-M   'P 1'
#
loop_
_entity.id
_entity.type
_entity.pdbx_description
1 polymer ?
#
loop_
_entity_poly.entity_id
_entity_poly.type
_entity_poly.pdbx_seq_one_letter_code
_entity_poly.pdbx_strand_id
1 'polypeptide(L)'
;MTHNWIFLTVIAPELLSVQLLIILERQAATQLPRGKYFSPFANLLETSSTVPTTNAISENDMAILDNFLRIKPSSSTMSLETILIRTRNKPSVWLETMSENEKDNILKQAMTFGHTYVTNFREQQKNIQKQIEERLAEKKLQFEENRLNIKLSVSKEITRYGGVWSVDEVDGSISNHN
;
A
#
# COMPACT_ATOMS: atom_id res chain seq x y z
N MET A 1 -32.37 -2.54 -12.92
CA MET A 1 -32.16 -2.26 -11.48
C MET A 1 -31.94 -3.51 -10.62
N THR A 2 -32.11 -4.74 -11.13
CA THR A 2 -31.98 -6.00 -10.37
C THR A 2 -30.54 -6.52 -10.19
N HIS A 3 -29.60 -6.15 -11.08
CA HIS A 3 -28.20 -6.59 -10.96
C HIS A 3 -27.43 -5.96 -9.79
N ASN A 4 -27.77 -4.73 -9.39
CA ASN A 4 -27.11 -4.10 -8.23
C ASN A 4 -27.46 -4.80 -6.91
N TRP A 5 -28.66 -5.38 -6.80
CA TRP A 5 -29.07 -6.10 -5.60
C TRP A 5 -28.30 -7.39 -5.43
N ILE A 6 -28.17 -8.20 -6.49
CA ILE A 6 -27.40 -9.46 -6.46
C ILE A 6 -25.93 -9.20 -6.08
N PHE A 7 -25.34 -8.12 -6.61
CA PHE A 7 -23.98 -7.74 -6.24
C PHE A 7 -23.85 -7.38 -4.75
N LEU A 8 -24.78 -6.58 -4.22
CA LEU A 8 -24.77 -6.15 -2.82
C LEU A 8 -25.15 -7.27 -1.84
N THR A 9 -26.03 -8.19 -2.22
CA THR A 9 -26.59 -9.18 -1.29
C THR A 9 -25.92 -10.55 -1.35
N VAL A 10 -25.20 -10.88 -2.42
CA VAL A 10 -24.57 -12.20 -2.58
C VAL A 10 -23.06 -12.06 -2.77
N ILE A 11 -22.63 -11.29 -3.77
CA ILE A 11 -21.22 -11.18 -4.13
C ILE A 11 -20.41 -10.46 -3.05
N ALA A 12 -20.95 -9.36 -2.50
CA ALA A 12 -20.24 -8.59 -1.47
C ALA A 12 -20.03 -9.38 -0.15
N PRO A 13 -21.03 -10.09 0.41
CA PRO A 13 -20.81 -10.97 1.57
C PRO A 13 -19.84 -12.12 1.31
N GLU A 14 -19.89 -12.75 0.13
CA GLU A 14 -18.94 -13.81 -0.25
C GLU A 14 -17.51 -13.27 -0.28
N LEU A 15 -17.29 -12.12 -0.92
CA LEU A 15 -15.98 -11.48 -0.98
C LEU A 15 -15.48 -11.09 0.42
N LEU A 16 -16.35 -10.52 1.26
CA LEU A 16 -16.01 -10.19 2.65
C LEU A 16 -15.64 -11.44 3.45
N SER A 17 -16.37 -12.54 3.27
CA SER A 17 -16.13 -13.81 3.95
C SER A 17 -14.77 -14.40 3.56
N VAL A 18 -14.41 -14.35 2.28
CA VAL A 18 -13.10 -14.79 1.79
C VAL A 18 -11.98 -13.93 2.39
N GLN A 19 -12.14 -12.60 2.42
CA GLN A 19 -11.15 -11.72 3.02
C GLN A 19 -10.99 -11.94 4.52
N LEU A 20 -12.10 -12.14 5.23
CA LEU A 20 -12.11 -12.49 6.65
C LEU A 20 -11.36 -13.80 6.91
N LEU A 21 -11.57 -14.83 6.06
CA LEU A 21 -10.86 -16.11 6.17
C LEU A 21 -9.35 -15.92 6.01
N ILE A 22 -8.89 -15.16 5.01
CA ILE A 22 -7.47 -14.87 4.80
C ILE A 22 -6.86 -14.17 6.02
N ILE A 23 -7.58 -13.22 6.61
CA ILE A 23 -7.13 -12.52 7.81
C ILE A 23 -7.03 -13.50 9.00
N LEU A 24 -8.05 -14.34 9.19
CA LEU A 24 -8.08 -15.33 10.26
C LEU A 24 -6.95 -16.35 10.12
N GLU A 25 -6.68 -16.85 8.91
CA GLU A 25 -5.56 -17.77 8.66
C GLU A 25 -4.21 -17.14 9.01
N ARG A 26 -4.01 -15.87 8.63
CA ARG A 26 -2.79 -15.12 8.97
C ARG A 26 -2.65 -14.89 10.48
N GLN A 27 -3.74 -14.54 11.16
CA GLN A 27 -3.75 -14.36 12.61
C GLN A 27 -3.51 -15.70 13.33
N ALA A 28 -4.19 -16.76 12.90
CA ALA A 28 -4.03 -18.11 13.42
C ALA A 28 -2.57 -18.58 13.27
N ALA A 29 -1.97 -18.41 12.09
CA ALA A 29 -0.57 -18.79 11.85
C ALA A 29 0.44 -18.07 12.75
N THR A 30 0.08 -16.87 13.25
CA THR A 30 0.98 -16.05 14.06
C THR A 30 0.74 -16.18 15.56
N GLN A 31 -0.50 -16.40 15.99
CA GLN A 31 -0.96 -16.35 17.39
C GLN A 31 -1.20 -17.74 18.01
N LEU A 32 -1.48 -18.79 17.21
CA LEU A 32 -1.72 -20.14 17.73
C LEU A 32 -0.41 -20.83 18.16
N PRO A 33 -0.49 -21.96 18.90
CA PRO A 33 0.69 -22.74 19.26
C PRO A 33 1.61 -23.01 18.06
N ARG A 34 2.92 -22.77 18.23
CA ARG A 34 3.96 -22.78 17.17
C ARG A 34 4.00 -21.53 16.27
N GLY A 35 3.10 -20.56 16.47
CA GLY A 35 3.11 -19.26 15.83
C GLY A 35 4.21 -18.35 16.37
N LYS A 36 4.64 -17.40 15.53
CA LYS A 36 5.75 -16.47 15.82
C LYS A 36 5.58 -15.68 17.14
N TYR A 37 4.34 -15.38 17.51
CA TYR A 37 4.02 -14.57 18.69
C TYR A 37 3.37 -15.37 19.83
N PHE A 38 3.31 -16.69 19.71
CA PHE A 38 2.74 -17.55 20.75
C PHE A 38 3.60 -17.59 22.03
N SER A 39 4.93 -17.60 21.88
CA SER A 39 5.89 -17.54 23.00
C SER A 39 6.91 -16.43 22.73
N PRO A 40 6.55 -15.15 22.97
CA PRO A 40 7.43 -14.03 22.69
C PRO A 40 8.66 -14.02 23.63
N PHE A 41 9.80 -13.54 23.12
CA PHE A 41 10.99 -13.30 23.93
C PHE A 41 10.77 -12.12 24.90
N ALA A 42 11.50 -12.10 26.03
CA ALA A 42 11.35 -11.07 27.07
C ALA A 42 11.45 -9.62 26.52
N ASN A 43 12.36 -9.35 25.60
CA ASN A 43 12.52 -8.03 24.98
C ASN A 43 11.28 -7.61 24.15
N LEU A 44 10.59 -8.58 23.54
CA LEU A 44 9.37 -8.30 22.77
C LEU A 44 8.21 -7.99 23.71
N LEU A 45 8.14 -8.66 24.87
CA LEU A 45 7.14 -8.37 25.90
C LEU A 45 7.33 -6.95 26.45
N GLU A 46 8.57 -6.57 26.78
CA GLU A 46 8.88 -5.23 27.29
C GLU A 46 8.53 -4.14 26.26
N THR A 47 8.92 -4.30 25.00
CA THR A 47 8.57 -3.32 23.95
C THR A 47 7.07 -3.26 23.67
N SER A 48 6.36 -4.39 23.73
CA SER A 48 4.91 -4.44 23.55
C SER A 48 4.12 -3.82 24.71
N SER A 49 4.70 -3.77 25.92
CA SER A 49 4.02 -3.21 27.11
C SER A 49 3.72 -1.72 26.98
N THR A 50 4.50 -1.00 26.16
CA THR A 50 4.32 0.43 25.88
C THR A 50 3.19 0.68 24.88
N VAL A 51 2.76 -0.35 24.15
CA VAL A 51 1.71 -0.24 23.13
C VAL A 51 0.34 -0.33 23.82
N PRO A 52 -0.58 0.63 23.57
CA PRO A 52 -1.92 0.54 24.11
C PRO A 52 -2.62 -0.73 23.59
N THR A 53 -3.25 -1.46 24.51
CA THR A 53 -3.97 -2.71 24.21
C THR A 53 -5.22 -2.47 23.34
N THR A 54 -5.73 -1.24 23.34
CA THR A 54 -6.91 -0.83 22.58
C THR A 54 -6.54 0.11 21.44
N ASN A 55 -7.18 -0.06 20.29
CA ASN A 55 -7.09 0.79 19.11
C ASN A 55 -7.85 2.14 19.23
N ALA A 56 -8.41 2.45 20.41
CA ALA A 56 -9.24 3.65 20.63
C ALA A 56 -8.56 4.97 20.23
N ILE A 57 -7.24 5.08 20.44
CA ILE A 57 -6.48 6.28 20.05
C ILE A 57 -6.45 6.43 18.52
N SER A 58 -6.13 5.35 17.81
CA SER A 58 -6.10 5.36 16.33
C SER A 58 -7.47 5.56 15.71
N GLU A 59 -8.53 5.01 16.29
CA GLU A 59 -9.90 5.24 15.81
C GLU A 59 -10.32 6.70 16.00
N ASN A 60 -9.99 7.28 17.15
CA ASN A 60 -10.25 8.69 17.42
C ASN A 60 -9.48 9.60 16.44
N ASP A 61 -8.21 9.28 16.17
CA ASP A 61 -7.40 10.00 15.18
C ASP A 61 -8.01 9.95 13.78
N MET A 62 -8.51 8.78 13.37
CA MET A 62 -9.20 8.61 12.09
C MET A 62 -10.51 9.40 12.04
N ALA A 63 -11.29 9.40 13.11
CA ALA A 63 -12.52 10.20 13.18
C ALA A 63 -12.24 11.71 13.06
N ILE A 64 -11.16 12.20 13.68
CA ILE A 64 -10.72 13.59 13.57
C ILE A 64 -10.28 13.92 12.13
N LEU A 65 -9.48 13.04 11.52
CA LEU A 65 -9.04 13.17 10.12
C LEU A 65 -10.23 13.21 9.16
N ASP A 66 -11.19 12.28 9.30
CA ASP A 66 -12.40 12.24 8.49
C ASP A 66 -13.19 13.54 8.60
N ASN A 67 -13.30 14.10 9.80
CA ASN A 67 -13.97 15.38 10.00
C ASN A 67 -13.22 16.53 9.29
N PHE A 68 -11.89 16.58 9.41
CA PHE A 68 -11.09 17.61 8.73
C PHE A 68 -11.16 17.49 7.21
N LEU A 69 -11.18 16.28 6.66
CA LEU A 69 -11.35 16.05 5.22
C LEU A 69 -12.71 16.56 4.72
N ARG A 70 -13.77 16.43 5.54
CA ARG A 70 -15.10 16.98 5.21
C ARG A 70 -15.14 18.51 5.27
N ILE A 71 -14.50 19.09 6.28
CA ILE A 71 -14.50 20.55 6.50
C ILE A 71 -13.61 21.26 5.46
N LYS A 72 -12.45 20.70 5.16
CA LYS A 72 -11.46 21.31 4.25
C LYS A 72 -10.81 20.25 3.34
N PRO A 73 -11.53 19.81 2.29
CA PRO A 73 -11.06 18.76 1.39
C PRO A 73 -9.84 19.17 0.54
N SER A 74 -9.58 20.48 0.39
CA SER A 74 -8.41 21.01 -0.31
C SER A 74 -7.13 21.02 0.52
N SER A 75 -7.18 20.59 1.79
CA SER A 75 -6.00 20.50 2.64
C SER A 75 -5.06 19.41 2.16
N SER A 76 -3.76 19.67 2.18
CA SER A 76 -2.77 18.61 1.95
C SER A 76 -2.77 17.62 3.11
N THR A 77 -2.53 16.34 2.81
CA THR A 77 -2.41 15.28 3.82
C THR A 77 -1.36 15.64 4.88
N MET A 78 -0.22 16.18 4.46
CA MET A 78 0.85 16.62 5.36
C MET A 78 0.38 17.69 6.37
N SER A 79 -0.46 18.63 5.93
CA SER A 79 -1.03 19.64 6.83
C SER A 79 -1.98 19.03 7.86
N LEU A 80 -2.81 18.07 7.45
CA LEU A 80 -3.74 17.37 8.33
C LEU A 80 -3.01 16.53 9.37
N GLU A 81 -2.00 15.76 8.94
CA GLU A 81 -1.13 14.98 9.83
C GLU A 81 -0.41 15.89 10.84
N THR A 82 0.12 17.03 10.39
CA THR A 82 0.77 18.00 11.28
C THR A 82 -0.18 18.52 12.36
N ILE A 83 -1.44 18.82 12.01
CA ILE A 83 -2.45 19.27 12.96
C ILE A 83 -2.76 18.17 13.97
N LEU A 84 -2.92 16.92 13.50
CA LEU A 84 -3.20 15.78 14.36
C LEU A 84 -2.07 15.55 15.38
N ILE A 85 -0.81 15.50 14.90
CA ILE A 85 0.39 15.34 15.73
C ILE A 85 0.50 16.47 16.74
N ARG A 86 0.29 17.72 16.31
CA ARG A 86 0.32 18.89 17.20
C ARG A 86 -0.75 18.80 18.28
N THR A 87 -1.94 18.33 17.95
CA THR A 87 -3.07 18.21 18.89
C THR A 87 -2.78 17.15 19.95
N ARG A 88 -2.17 16.02 19.56
CA ARG A 88 -1.80 14.93 20.47
C ARG A 88 -0.62 15.29 21.37
N ASN A 89 0.45 15.84 20.78
CA ASN A 89 1.69 16.10 21.49
C ASN A 89 1.65 17.38 22.33
N LYS A 90 0.66 18.26 22.10
CA LYS A 90 0.46 19.54 22.82
C LYS A 90 1.78 20.31 23.04
N PRO A 91 2.54 20.60 21.96
CA PRO A 91 3.85 21.23 22.10
C PRO A 91 3.78 22.62 22.72
N SER A 92 2.62 23.31 22.68
CA SER A 92 2.42 24.58 23.39
C SER A 92 2.56 24.43 24.90
N VAL A 93 1.95 23.41 25.49
CA VAL A 93 2.03 23.13 26.93
C VAL A 93 3.47 22.82 27.31
N TRP A 94 4.16 22.03 26.50
CA TRP A 94 5.58 21.74 26.71
C TRP A 94 6.45 23.00 26.65
N LEU A 95 6.24 23.88 25.66
CA LEU A 95 6.97 25.14 25.54
C LEU A 95 6.67 26.13 26.69
N GLU A 96 5.50 26.03 27.33
CA GLU A 96 5.15 26.84 28.50
C GLU A 96 5.88 26.40 29.78
N THR A 97 6.35 25.14 29.84
CA THR A 97 7.14 24.64 30.98
C THR A 97 8.62 25.04 30.95
N MET A 98 9.08 25.63 29.84
CA MET A 98 10.48 26.00 29.61
C MET A 98 10.78 27.45 30.01
N SER A 99 12.06 27.75 30.25
CA SER A 99 12.50 29.13 30.43
C SER A 99 12.37 29.93 29.12
N GLU A 100 12.17 31.25 29.22
CA GLU A 100 12.04 32.11 28.04
C GLU A 100 13.25 32.01 27.10
N ASN A 101 14.47 31.93 27.65
CA ASN A 101 15.70 31.81 26.86
C ASN A 101 15.77 30.50 26.06
N GLU A 102 15.36 29.38 26.67
CA GLU A 102 15.36 28.07 25.99
C GLU A 102 14.29 28.02 24.91
N LYS A 103 13.09 28.53 25.21
CA LYS A 103 11.98 28.64 24.26
C LYS A 103 12.39 29.46 23.04
N ASP A 104 13.01 30.62 23.25
CA ASP A 104 13.42 31.52 22.17
C ASP A 104 14.54 30.91 21.31
N ASN A 105 15.46 30.16 21.92
CA ASN A 105 16.49 29.41 21.20
C ASN A 105 15.88 28.30 20.33
N ILE A 106 14.95 27.50 20.86
CA ILE A 106 14.26 26.43 20.11
C ILE A 106 13.48 27.01 18.93
N LEU A 107 12.76 28.12 19.13
CA LEU A 107 12.02 28.77 18.05
C LEU A 107 12.95 29.30 16.96
N LYS A 108 14.08 29.91 17.33
CA LYS A 108 15.10 30.35 16.37
C LYS A 108 15.67 29.18 15.57
N GLN A 109 15.98 28.07 16.23
CA GLN A 109 16.44 26.85 15.56
C GLN A 109 15.37 26.28 14.63
N ALA A 110 14.10 26.23 15.06
CA ALA A 110 13.01 25.75 14.19
C ALA A 110 12.84 26.62 12.94
N MET A 111 13.01 27.94 13.06
CA MET A 111 12.97 28.86 11.93
C MET A 111 14.13 28.65 10.95
N THR A 112 15.35 28.43 11.45
CA THR A 112 16.52 28.20 10.59
C THR A 112 16.46 26.83 9.92
N PHE A 113 16.13 25.78 10.68
CA PHE A 113 16.06 24.41 10.16
C PHE A 113 14.82 24.17 9.29
N GLY A 114 13.74 24.93 9.48
CA GLY A 114 12.52 24.77 8.71
C GLY A 114 12.75 24.87 7.20
N HIS A 115 13.56 25.85 6.76
CA HIS A 115 13.89 25.99 5.35
C HIS A 115 14.65 24.78 4.81
N THR A 116 15.72 24.37 5.49
CA THR A 116 16.54 23.21 5.12
C THR A 116 15.73 21.91 5.11
N TYR A 117 14.80 21.76 6.05
CA TYR A 117 13.94 20.59 6.10
C TYR A 117 13.00 20.54 4.89
N VAL A 118 12.38 21.67 4.53
CA VAL A 118 11.49 21.76 3.37
C VAL A 118 12.24 21.49 2.07
N THR A 119 13.48 21.99 1.92
CA THR A 119 14.29 21.73 0.72
C THR A 119 14.66 20.26 0.61
N ASN A 120 15.15 19.65 1.71
CA ASN A 120 15.54 18.25 1.74
C ASN A 120 14.33 17.33 1.48
N PHE A 121 13.17 17.66 2.05
CA PHE A 121 11.95 16.88 1.83
C PHE A 121 11.50 16.92 0.35
N ARG A 122 11.56 18.09 -0.30
CA ARG A 122 11.25 18.21 -1.73
C ARG A 122 12.23 17.42 -2.60
N GLU A 123 13.51 17.41 -2.24
CA GLU A 123 14.52 16.64 -2.94
C GLU A 123 14.27 15.12 -2.79
N GLN A 124 13.96 14.67 -1.58
CA GLN A 124 13.57 13.29 -1.33
C GLN A 124 12.33 12.88 -2.13
N GLN A 125 11.29 13.73 -2.18
CA GLN A 125 10.10 13.48 -2.99
C GLN A 125 10.44 13.30 -4.47
N LYS A 126 11.31 14.15 -5.03
CA LYS A 126 11.77 14.02 -6.41
C LYS A 126 12.54 12.72 -6.65
N ASN A 127 13.41 12.34 -5.73
CA ASN A 127 14.18 11.09 -5.84
C ASN A 127 13.27 9.86 -5.78
N ILE A 128 12.28 9.85 -4.88
CA ILE A 128 11.29 8.76 -4.81
C ILE A 128 10.48 8.69 -6.10
N GLN A 129 10.02 9.83 -6.61
CA GLN A 129 9.27 9.89 -7.86
C GLN A 129 10.08 9.32 -9.03
N LYS A 130 11.36 9.70 -9.14
CA LYS A 130 12.28 9.17 -10.15
C LYS A 130 12.45 7.65 -10.03
N GLN A 131 12.64 7.13 -8.82
CA GLN A 131 12.74 5.68 -8.60
C GLN A 131 11.46 4.93 -8.99
N ILE A 132 10.29 5.53 -8.74
CA ILE A 132 9.00 4.95 -9.14
C ILE A 132 8.90 4.89 -10.67
N GLU A 133 9.28 5.98 -11.35
CA GLU A 133 9.27 6.06 -12.82
C GLU A 133 10.23 5.04 -13.45
N GLU A 134 11.44 4.91 -12.92
CA GLU A 134 12.44 3.92 -13.34
C GLU A 134 11.88 2.49 -13.19
N ARG A 135 11.34 2.14 -12.01
CA ARG A 135 10.72 0.82 -11.78
C ARG A 135 9.54 0.55 -12.70
N LEU A 136 8.74 1.57 -13.02
CA LEU A 136 7.61 1.42 -13.95
C LEU A 136 8.09 1.20 -15.38
N ALA A 137 9.17 1.88 -15.81
CA ALA A 137 9.77 1.67 -17.11
C ALA A 137 10.35 0.26 -17.24
N GLU A 138 11.09 -0.21 -16.24
CA GLU A 138 11.62 -1.58 -16.18
C GLU A 138 10.50 -2.63 -16.27
N LYS A 139 9.42 -2.45 -15.51
CA LYS A 139 8.26 -3.36 -15.55
C LYS A 139 7.60 -3.40 -16.93
N LYS A 140 7.50 -2.25 -17.62
CA LYS A 140 6.95 -2.20 -18.98
C LYS A 140 7.83 -2.98 -19.95
N LEU A 141 9.15 -2.80 -19.87
CA LEU A 141 10.11 -3.48 -20.74
C LEU A 141 10.08 -5.00 -20.50
N GLN A 142 10.07 -5.43 -19.23
CA GLN A 142 9.92 -6.84 -18.86
C GLN A 142 8.59 -7.43 -19.36
N PHE A 143 7.49 -6.67 -19.27
CA PHE A 143 6.21 -7.12 -19.78
C PHE A 143 6.21 -7.31 -21.30
N GLU A 144 6.84 -6.39 -22.05
CA GLU A 144 7.00 -6.51 -23.49
C GLU A 144 7.89 -7.69 -23.90
N GLU A 145 9.01 -7.88 -23.19
CA GLU A 145 9.91 -9.00 -23.40
C GLU A 145 9.22 -10.34 -23.11
N ASN A 146 8.51 -10.45 -21.99
CA ASN A 146 7.72 -11.63 -21.66
C ASN A 146 6.63 -11.89 -22.71
N ARG A 147 5.95 -10.85 -23.20
CA ARG A 147 4.95 -10.98 -24.27
C ARG A 147 5.58 -11.52 -25.55
N LEU A 148 6.76 -11.04 -25.93
CA LEU A 148 7.49 -11.54 -27.10
C LEU A 148 7.93 -12.99 -26.90
N ASN A 149 8.48 -13.32 -25.73
CA ASN A 149 8.90 -14.68 -25.38
C ASN A 149 7.72 -15.67 -25.39
N ILE A 150 6.55 -15.27 -24.88
CA ILE A 150 5.32 -16.08 -24.97
C ILE A 150 4.94 -16.29 -26.44
N LYS A 151 4.88 -15.24 -27.26
CA LYS A 151 4.57 -15.36 -28.70
C LYS A 151 5.55 -16.29 -29.42
N LEU A 152 6.85 -16.19 -29.13
CA LEU A 152 7.88 -17.06 -29.70
C LEU A 152 7.72 -18.51 -29.21
N SER A 153 7.42 -18.73 -27.94
CA SER A 153 7.21 -20.07 -27.39
C SER A 153 6.00 -20.77 -28.03
N VAL A 154 4.88 -20.06 -28.16
CA VAL A 154 3.66 -20.54 -28.80
C VAL A 154 3.92 -20.83 -30.29
N SER A 155 4.63 -19.95 -30.99
CA SER A 155 4.98 -20.17 -32.40
C SER A 155 5.85 -21.41 -32.60
N LYS A 156 6.85 -21.61 -31.72
CA LYS A 156 7.70 -22.83 -31.72
C LYS A 156 6.87 -24.09 -31.46
N GLU A 157 5.93 -24.02 -30.52
CA GLU A 157 5.04 -25.14 -30.21
C GLU A 157 4.11 -25.48 -31.38
N ILE A 158 3.48 -24.48 -32.02
CA ILE A 158 2.66 -24.67 -33.23
C ILE A 158 3.49 -25.30 -34.36
N THR A 159 4.73 -24.85 -34.54
CA THR A 159 5.65 -25.41 -35.54
C THR A 159 5.94 -26.88 -35.27
N ARG A 160 6.09 -27.28 -34.00
CA ARG A 160 6.30 -28.68 -33.61
C ARG A 160 5.11 -29.58 -33.96
N TYR A 161 3.89 -29.06 -33.94
CA TYR A 161 2.67 -29.80 -34.26
C TYR A 161 2.27 -29.72 -35.75
N GLY A 162 3.20 -29.32 -36.64
CA GLY A 162 2.97 -29.28 -38.09
C GLY A 162 2.80 -27.89 -38.68
N GLY A 163 2.98 -26.83 -37.89
CA GLY A 163 2.90 -25.45 -38.36
C GLY A 163 1.48 -24.89 -38.39
N VAL A 164 1.34 -23.67 -38.92
CA VAL A 164 0.02 -23.07 -39.15
C VAL A 164 -0.52 -23.68 -40.43
N TRP A 165 -1.57 -24.48 -40.32
CA TRP A 165 -2.22 -25.09 -41.48
C TRP A 165 -2.79 -23.96 -42.34
N SER A 166 -2.33 -23.85 -43.57
CA SER A 166 -2.95 -22.96 -44.54
C SER A 166 -4.27 -23.57 -45.01
N VAL A 167 -5.28 -22.75 -45.30
CA VAL A 167 -6.62 -23.22 -45.72
C VAL A 167 -6.52 -24.12 -46.97
N ASP A 168 -5.56 -23.83 -47.85
CA ASP A 168 -5.30 -24.58 -49.08
C ASP A 168 -4.75 -26.00 -48.82
N GLU A 169 -4.00 -26.20 -47.73
CA GLU A 169 -3.44 -27.52 -47.36
C GLU A 169 -4.50 -28.44 -46.71
N VAL A 170 -5.49 -27.88 -46.03
CA VAL A 170 -6.59 -28.61 -45.41
C VAL A 170 -7.51 -29.22 -46.48
N ASP A 171 -7.86 -28.43 -47.50
CA ASP A 171 -8.75 -28.88 -48.58
C ASP A 171 -8.11 -29.94 -49.49
N GLY A 172 -6.79 -29.87 -49.69
CA GLY A 172 -6.02 -30.92 -50.40
C GLY A 172 -5.89 -32.24 -49.62
N SER A 173 -5.96 -32.19 -48.29
CA SER A 173 -5.83 -33.37 -47.43
C SER A 173 -7.16 -34.13 -47.29
N ILE A 174 -8.28 -33.39 -47.24
CA ILE A 174 -9.63 -33.96 -47.15
C ILE A 174 -10.07 -34.59 -48.48
N SER A 175 -9.63 -34.03 -49.62
CA SER A 175 -9.93 -34.59 -50.95
C SER A 175 -9.19 -35.89 -51.27
N ASN A 176 -8.10 -36.20 -50.58
CA ASN A 176 -7.33 -37.45 -50.74
C ASN A 176 -7.81 -38.60 -49.83
N HIS A 177 -8.91 -38.42 -49.07
CA HIS A 177 -9.49 -39.44 -48.18
C HIS A 177 -10.96 -39.79 -48.53
N ASN A 178 -11.42 -39.41 -49.71
CA ASN A 178 -12.62 -39.95 -50.36
C ASN A 178 -12.23 -40.71 -51.63
#